data_AF-A0A350AIA3-F1
#
_entry.id   AF-A0A350AIA3-F1
#
_cell.length_a   1.000
_cell.length_b   1.000
_cell.length_c   1.000
_cell.angle_alpha   90.00
_cell.angle_beta   90.00
_cell.angle_gamma   90.00
#
_symmetry.space_group_name_H-M   'P 1'
#
loop_
_entity.id
_entity.type
_entity.pdbx_description
1 polymer ?
#
loop_
_entity_poly.entity_id
_entity_poly.type
_entity_poly.pdbx_seq_one_letter_code
_entity_poly.pdbx_strand_id
1 'polypeptide(L)'
;PLMPAPGDHLNGARIGWLGDWGGAYPMENGVLDTCRAALTQMEAAGAIVEDVVAPFPAEELWQSWLGLRAFANSARLGAFYNDPAKRAGLKPDAIWEIETGLALSGPEILRLSAIRSRWSQTAARLFTQYDALVLPTAQVWPFPVDWVSPQEIAGQSMDTYHRWMEVVVP
;
A
#
# COMPACT_ATOMS: atom_id res chain seq x y z
N PRO A 1 13.35 23.40 -4.69
CA PRO A 1 12.38 24.32 -4.04
C PRO A 1 12.15 23.88 -2.60
N LEU A 2 12.43 24.76 -1.63
CA LEU A 2 12.19 24.54 -0.20
C LEU A 2 10.69 24.32 0.04
N MET A 3 10.33 23.28 0.78
CA MET A 3 8.96 23.09 1.25
C MET A 3 8.56 24.27 2.15
N PRO A 4 7.38 24.89 1.93
CA PRO A 4 6.93 26.00 2.77
C PRO A 4 6.51 25.50 4.17
N ALA A 5 6.60 26.38 5.18
CA ALA A 5 6.48 26.06 6.60
C ALA A 5 5.02 25.87 7.06
N PRO A 6 4.67 24.92 7.96
CA PRO A 6 3.28 24.56 8.23
C PRO A 6 2.53 25.66 9.00
N GLY A 7 1.41 26.12 8.44
CA GLY A 7 0.47 27.00 9.15
C GLY A 7 -0.59 27.66 8.25
N ASP A 8 -0.20 28.16 7.08
CA ASP A 8 -1.05 28.97 6.20
C ASP A 8 -1.47 28.26 4.88
N HIS A 9 -1.25 26.95 4.75
CA HIS A 9 -1.12 26.28 3.45
C HIS A 9 -2.28 25.39 2.99
N LEU A 10 -3.40 25.33 3.71
CA LEU A 10 -4.54 24.50 3.28
C LEU A 10 -5.59 25.28 2.49
N ASN A 11 -5.64 26.61 2.60
CA ASN A 11 -6.65 27.40 1.91
C ASN A 11 -6.54 27.27 0.38
N GLY A 12 -7.55 26.65 -0.24
CA GLY A 12 -7.61 26.37 -1.67
C GLY A 12 -6.83 25.14 -2.13
N ALA A 13 -6.16 24.41 -1.23
CA ALA A 13 -5.44 23.18 -1.56
C ALA A 13 -6.43 22.08 -1.97
N ARG A 14 -6.18 21.40 -3.08
CA ARG A 14 -7.03 20.32 -3.59
C ARG A 14 -6.51 18.97 -3.11
N ILE A 15 -7.30 18.29 -2.29
CA ILE A 15 -6.96 17.01 -1.68
C ILE A 15 -7.86 15.92 -2.28
N GLY A 16 -7.25 14.95 -2.95
CA GLY A 16 -7.96 13.79 -3.50
C GLY A 16 -8.05 12.66 -2.47
N TRP A 17 -9.26 12.31 -2.05
CA TRP A 17 -9.52 11.20 -1.13
C TRP A 17 -9.78 9.90 -1.89
N LEU A 18 -8.87 8.93 -1.73
CA LEU A 18 -8.92 7.62 -2.40
C LEU A 18 -9.60 6.53 -1.56
N GLY A 19 -9.81 6.78 -0.26
CA GLY A 19 -10.52 5.87 0.65
C GLY A 19 -9.97 4.45 0.66
N ASP A 20 -10.87 3.47 0.62
CA ASP A 20 -10.59 2.03 0.50
C ASP A 20 -10.47 1.56 -0.96
N TRP A 21 -10.14 2.50 -1.86
CA TRP A 21 -9.97 2.23 -3.29
C TRP A 21 -11.25 1.72 -3.97
N GLY A 22 -12.40 2.26 -3.55
CA GLY A 22 -13.71 1.86 -4.07
C GLY A 22 -14.17 0.51 -3.55
N GLY A 23 -13.83 0.20 -2.29
CA GLY A 23 -14.15 -1.07 -1.63
C GLY A 23 -13.21 -2.23 -1.97
N ALA A 24 -12.10 -1.98 -2.66
CA ALA A 24 -11.13 -3.04 -2.96
C ALA A 24 -10.32 -3.45 -1.73
N TYR A 25 -10.11 -2.52 -0.78
CA TYR A 25 -9.38 -2.78 0.45
C TYR A 25 -10.38 -3.02 1.59
N PRO A 26 -10.48 -4.23 2.16
CA PRO A 26 -11.35 -4.46 3.30
C PRO A 26 -10.87 -3.60 4.48
N MET A 27 -11.81 -2.94 5.16
CA MET A 27 -11.53 -2.03 6.28
C MET A 27 -12.29 -2.47 7.52
N GLU A 28 -11.64 -2.46 8.68
CA GLU A 28 -12.36 -2.59 9.94
C GLU A 28 -13.34 -1.43 10.16
N ASN A 29 -14.40 -1.71 10.89
CA ASN A 29 -15.43 -0.73 11.20
C ASN A 29 -14.82 0.51 11.89
N GLY A 30 -15.22 1.69 11.42
CA GLY A 30 -14.76 2.98 11.94
C GLY A 30 -13.43 3.49 11.38
N VAL A 31 -12.64 2.70 10.64
CA VAL A 31 -11.37 3.17 10.06
C VAL A 31 -11.63 4.29 9.05
N LEU A 32 -12.52 4.04 8.08
CA LEU A 32 -12.90 5.04 7.07
C LEU A 32 -13.55 6.28 7.68
N ASP A 33 -14.44 6.09 8.67
CA ASP A 33 -15.10 7.20 9.36
C ASP A 33 -14.09 8.08 10.10
N THR A 34 -13.10 7.47 10.76
CA THR A 34 -12.02 8.19 11.45
C THR A 34 -11.19 9.00 10.47
N CYS A 35 -10.82 8.43 9.33
CA CYS A 35 -10.10 9.16 8.29
C CYS A 35 -10.95 10.32 7.72
N ARG A 36 -12.24 10.09 7.43
CA ARG A 36 -13.14 11.16 6.96
C ARG A 36 -13.28 12.29 7.98
N ALA A 37 -13.37 11.98 9.27
CA ALA A 37 -13.42 13.00 10.33
C ALA A 37 -12.14 13.87 10.38
N ALA A 38 -10.98 13.30 10.05
CA ALA A 38 -9.74 14.07 9.92
C ALA A 38 -9.76 14.99 8.69
N LEU A 39 -10.35 14.54 7.57
CA LEU A 39 -10.49 15.36 6.36
C LEU A 39 -11.39 16.58 6.58
N THR A 40 -12.46 16.44 7.37
CA THR A 40 -13.33 17.58 7.74
C THR A 40 -12.55 18.69 8.45
N GLN A 41 -11.50 18.35 9.21
CA GLN A 41 -10.62 19.36 9.82
C GLN A 41 -9.75 20.06 8.77
N MET A 42 -9.35 19.37 7.71
CA MET A 42 -8.63 19.98 6.58
C MET A 42 -9.55 20.91 5.78
N GLU A 43 -10.80 20.52 5.56
CA GLU A 43 -11.81 21.37 4.91
C GLU A 43 -12.09 22.63 5.76
N ALA A 44 -12.23 22.49 7.08
CA ALA A 44 -12.40 23.62 7.99
C ALA A 44 -11.18 24.58 7.98
N ALA A 45 -9.99 24.06 7.65
CA ALA A 45 -8.78 24.85 7.43
C ALA A 45 -8.65 25.41 6.00
N GLY A 46 -9.65 25.21 5.14
CA GLY A 46 -9.76 25.81 3.80
C GLY A 46 -9.38 24.89 2.64
N ALA A 47 -9.05 23.62 2.88
CA ALA A 47 -8.81 22.66 1.80
C ALA A 47 -10.12 22.30 1.07
N ILE A 48 -9.98 21.92 -0.19
CA ILE A 48 -11.06 21.35 -1.01
C ILE A 48 -10.80 19.85 -1.09
N VAL A 49 -11.62 19.05 -0.41
CA VAL A 49 -11.50 17.58 -0.43
C VAL A 49 -12.49 17.01 -1.44
N GLU A 50 -12.01 16.17 -2.35
CA GLU A 50 -12.83 15.52 -3.37
C GLU A 50 -12.62 14.00 -3.33
N ASP A 51 -13.71 13.22 -3.36
CA ASP A 51 -13.63 11.77 -3.54
C ASP A 51 -13.04 11.45 -4.92
N VAL A 52 -12.02 10.60 -4.95
CA VAL A 52 -11.35 10.14 -6.17
C VAL A 52 -11.75 8.69 -6.42
N VAL A 53 -12.40 8.44 -7.56
CA VAL A 53 -12.69 7.08 -8.01
C VAL A 53 -11.38 6.31 -8.18
N ALA A 54 -11.35 5.05 -7.76
CA ALA A 54 -10.21 4.14 -7.87
C ALA A 54 -9.50 4.28 -9.24
N PRO A 55 -8.31 4.90 -9.29
CA PRO A 55 -7.71 5.35 -10.55
C PRO A 55 -6.95 4.23 -11.27
N PHE A 56 -6.82 3.08 -10.62
CA PHE A 56 -6.04 1.93 -11.10
C PHE A 56 -6.60 0.63 -10.50
N PRO A 57 -6.57 -0.51 -11.23
CA PRO A 57 -7.02 -1.78 -10.66
C PRO A 57 -6.18 -2.22 -9.45
N ALA A 58 -6.81 -2.35 -8.28
CA ALA A 58 -6.14 -2.72 -7.03
C ALA A 58 -5.36 -4.04 -7.14
N GLU A 59 -5.96 -5.07 -7.75
CA GLU A 59 -5.31 -6.37 -7.89
C GLU A 59 -4.06 -6.30 -8.79
N GLU A 60 -4.03 -5.41 -9.79
CA GLU A 60 -2.80 -5.22 -10.57
C GLU A 60 -1.69 -4.57 -9.74
N LEU A 61 -2.01 -3.56 -8.93
CA LEU A 61 -1.05 -2.97 -7.98
C LEU A 61 -0.53 -4.02 -7.02
N TRP A 62 -1.42 -4.84 -6.47
CA TRP A 62 -1.06 -5.91 -5.55
C TRP A 62 -0.08 -6.90 -6.18
N GLN A 63 -0.43 -7.45 -7.34
CA GLN A 63 0.44 -8.42 -8.03
C GLN A 63 1.81 -7.81 -8.36
N SER A 64 1.81 -6.57 -8.85
CA SER A 64 3.04 -5.81 -9.11
C SER A 64 3.90 -5.65 -7.85
N TRP A 65 3.31 -5.19 -6.76
CA TRP A 65 3.99 -4.99 -5.50
C TRP A 65 4.53 -6.29 -4.93
N LEU A 66 3.68 -7.33 -4.83
CA LEU A 66 4.03 -8.62 -4.25
C LEU A 66 5.20 -9.26 -4.99
N GLY A 67 5.12 -9.33 -6.32
CA GLY A 67 6.16 -9.97 -7.13
C GLY A 67 7.46 -9.16 -7.18
N LEU A 68 7.41 -7.83 -7.35
CA LEU A 68 8.62 -7.01 -7.37
C LEU A 68 9.30 -6.94 -6.01
N ARG A 69 8.52 -6.95 -4.92
CA ARG A 69 9.04 -7.04 -3.56
C ARG A 69 9.70 -8.40 -3.31
N ALA A 70 9.05 -9.48 -3.70
CA ALA A 70 9.61 -10.83 -3.61
C ALA A 70 10.94 -10.95 -4.38
N PHE A 71 10.99 -10.41 -5.61
CA PHE A 71 12.21 -10.35 -6.42
C PHE A 71 13.33 -9.54 -5.74
N ALA A 72 13.00 -8.38 -5.15
CA ALA A 72 14.00 -7.58 -4.43
C ALA A 72 14.49 -8.28 -3.14
N ASN A 73 13.60 -8.94 -2.40
CA ASN A 73 13.93 -9.66 -1.17
C ASN A 73 14.71 -10.94 -1.44
N SER A 74 14.45 -11.66 -2.53
CA SER A 74 15.24 -12.84 -2.92
C SER A 74 16.70 -12.46 -3.19
N ALA A 75 16.94 -11.33 -3.86
CA ALA A 75 18.29 -10.80 -4.06
C ALA A 75 18.95 -10.35 -2.74
N ARG A 76 18.20 -9.63 -1.88
CA ARG A 76 18.72 -9.07 -0.62
C ARG A 76 19.05 -10.14 0.43
N LEU A 77 18.21 -11.17 0.54
CA LEU A 77 18.32 -12.21 1.57
C LEU A 77 18.91 -13.53 1.04
N GLY A 78 19.19 -13.64 -0.25
CA GLY A 78 19.64 -14.88 -0.89
C GLY A 78 20.88 -15.50 -0.25
N ALA A 79 21.85 -14.69 0.21
CA ALA A 79 23.04 -15.19 0.89
C ALA A 79 22.73 -15.86 2.24
N PHE A 80 21.74 -15.38 2.98
CA PHE A 80 21.28 -16.01 4.23
C PHE A 80 20.48 -17.28 3.94
N TYR A 81 19.65 -17.25 2.89
CA TYR A 81 18.83 -18.37 2.48
C TYR A 81 19.65 -19.56 1.94
N ASN A 82 20.74 -19.30 1.20
CA ASN A 82 21.59 -20.33 0.61
C ASN A 82 22.56 -20.98 1.62
N ASP A 83 22.74 -20.39 2.80
CA ASP A 83 23.53 -20.96 3.89
C ASP A 83 22.60 -21.71 4.87
N PRO A 84 22.67 -23.05 4.98
CA PRO A 84 21.77 -23.83 5.83
C PRO A 84 21.76 -23.38 7.30
N ALA A 85 22.90 -22.92 7.84
CA ALA A 85 22.99 -22.48 9.22
C ALA A 85 22.28 -21.13 9.44
N LYS A 86 22.33 -20.24 8.44
CA LYS A 86 21.66 -18.93 8.50
C LYS A 86 20.18 -19.01 8.13
N ARG A 87 19.82 -19.91 7.20
CA ARG A 87 18.43 -20.13 6.76
C ARG A 87 17.51 -20.49 7.93
N ALA A 88 18.01 -21.25 8.91
CA ALA A 88 17.27 -21.62 10.12
C ALA A 88 16.81 -20.42 10.97
N GLY A 89 17.46 -19.25 10.83
CA GLY A 89 17.08 -18.01 11.52
C GLY A 89 16.09 -17.14 10.74
N LEU A 90 15.72 -17.50 9.51
CA LEU A 90 14.74 -16.76 8.72
C LEU A 90 13.33 -17.15 9.14
N LYS A 91 12.45 -16.14 9.26
CA LYS A 91 11.01 -16.38 9.45
C LYS A 91 10.44 -17.14 8.25
N PRO A 92 9.42 -18.00 8.44
CA PRO A 92 8.75 -18.70 7.34
C PRO A 92 8.28 -17.77 6.23
N ASP A 93 7.74 -16.59 6.58
CA ASP A 93 7.28 -15.60 5.60
C ASP A 93 8.41 -15.05 4.71
N ALA A 94 9.60 -14.87 5.28
CA ALA A 94 10.77 -14.43 4.52
C ALA A 94 11.27 -15.54 3.59
N ILE A 95 11.20 -16.80 4.02
CA ILE A 95 11.53 -17.96 3.17
C ILE A 95 10.56 -18.03 1.98
N TRP A 96 9.25 -17.95 2.24
CA TRP A 96 8.21 -17.95 1.20
C TRP A 96 8.41 -16.81 0.19
N GLU A 97 8.71 -15.60 0.67
CA GLU A 97 8.94 -14.43 -0.17
C GLU A 97 10.19 -14.58 -1.05
N ILE A 98 11.27 -15.16 -0.51
CA ILE A 98 12.49 -15.46 -1.27
C ILE A 98 12.19 -16.50 -2.35
N GLU A 99 11.52 -17.60 -2.01
CA GLU A 99 11.17 -18.67 -2.95
C GLU A 99 10.25 -18.17 -4.06
N THR A 100 9.27 -17.31 -3.72
CA THR A 100 8.40 -16.63 -4.69
C THR A 100 9.23 -15.77 -5.65
N GLY A 101 10.18 -14.98 -5.12
CA GLY A 101 11.03 -14.12 -5.94
C GLY A 101 11.99 -14.89 -6.85
N LEU A 102 12.50 -16.05 -6.41
CA LEU A 102 13.37 -16.92 -7.21
C LEU A 102 12.61 -17.65 -8.33
N ALA A 103 11.30 -17.86 -8.17
CA ALA A 103 10.47 -18.52 -9.17
C ALA A 103 10.06 -17.60 -10.35
N LEU A 104 10.23 -16.27 -10.22
CA LEU A 104 9.85 -15.31 -11.26
C LEU A 104 10.79 -15.36 -12.48
N SER A 105 10.20 -15.48 -13.67
CA SER A 105 10.94 -15.36 -14.93
C SER A 105 11.21 -13.89 -15.29
N GLY A 106 12.21 -13.65 -16.16
CA GLY A 106 12.50 -12.33 -16.72
C GLY A 106 11.27 -11.64 -17.35
N PRO A 107 10.49 -12.32 -18.21
CA PRO A 107 9.25 -11.77 -18.76
C PRO A 107 8.21 -11.39 -17.70
N GLU A 108 8.06 -12.18 -16.63
CA GLU A 108 7.14 -11.85 -15.52
C GLU A 108 7.59 -10.59 -14.79
N ILE A 109 8.89 -10.47 -14.47
CA ILE A 109 9.45 -9.28 -13.84
C ILE A 109 9.22 -8.02 -14.70
N LEU A 110 9.39 -8.14 -16.03
CA LEU A 110 9.10 -7.05 -16.96
C LEU A 110 7.62 -6.67 -16.96
N ARG A 111 6.70 -7.66 -16.94
CA ARG A 111 5.25 -7.42 -16.84
C ARG A 111 4.89 -6.67 -15.57
N LEU A 112 5.38 -7.12 -14.41
CA LEU A 112 5.14 -6.46 -13.12
C LEU A 112 5.73 -5.04 -13.09
N SER A 113 6.93 -4.87 -13.63
CA SER A 113 7.57 -3.55 -13.77
C SER A 113 6.76 -2.61 -14.66
N ALA A 114 6.12 -3.12 -15.72
CA ALA A 114 5.25 -2.33 -16.58
C ALA A 114 3.97 -1.88 -15.85
N ILE A 115 3.41 -2.72 -14.96
CA ILE A 115 2.28 -2.32 -14.10
C ILE A 115 2.68 -1.17 -13.17
N ARG A 116 3.79 -1.30 -12.43
CA ARG A 116 4.33 -0.22 -11.58
C ARG A 116 4.54 1.08 -12.36
N SER A 117 5.05 1.00 -13.59
CA SER A 117 5.24 2.19 -14.45
C SER A 117 3.92 2.83 -14.87
N ARG A 118 2.90 2.04 -15.23
CA ARG A 118 1.56 2.58 -15.53
C ARG A 118 0.94 3.24 -14.30
N TRP A 119 1.08 2.63 -13.12
CA TRP A 119 0.64 3.24 -11.87
C TRP A 119 1.32 4.59 -11.64
N SER A 120 2.66 4.64 -11.73
CA SER A 120 3.42 5.89 -11.57
C SER A 120 2.95 6.99 -12.52
N GLN A 121 2.65 6.66 -13.79
CA GLN A 121 2.10 7.61 -14.75
C GLN A 121 0.67 8.07 -14.39
N THR A 122 -0.17 7.16 -13.86
CA THR A 122 -1.51 7.49 -13.36
C THR A 122 -1.43 8.42 -12.16
N ALA A 123 -0.60 8.11 -11.17
CA ALA A 123 -0.37 8.97 -10.01
C ALA A 123 0.13 10.36 -10.43
N ALA A 124 1.09 10.42 -11.36
CA ALA A 124 1.59 11.69 -11.89
C ALA A 124 0.48 12.55 -12.52
N ARG A 125 -0.50 11.95 -13.23
CA ARG A 125 -1.66 12.66 -13.79
C ARG A 125 -2.66 13.12 -12.73
N LEU A 126 -2.76 12.42 -11.59
CA LEU A 126 -3.59 12.87 -10.48
C LEU A 126 -2.96 14.09 -9.80
N PHE A 127 -1.64 14.12 -9.65
CA PHE A 127 -0.92 15.27 -9.09
C PHE A 127 -0.91 16.51 -10.01
N THR A 128 -1.46 16.44 -11.23
CA THR A 128 -1.76 17.65 -12.01
C THR A 128 -3.11 18.27 -11.65
N GLN A 129 -3.94 17.58 -10.86
CA GLN A 129 -5.29 17.98 -10.46
C GLN A 129 -5.40 18.20 -8.95
N TYR A 130 -4.61 17.47 -8.17
CA TYR A 130 -4.60 17.50 -6.71
C TYR A 130 -3.20 17.87 -6.21
N ASP A 131 -3.17 18.67 -5.14
CA ASP A 131 -1.94 19.01 -4.41
C ASP A 131 -1.49 17.84 -3.51
N ALA A 132 -2.45 17.04 -3.04
CA ALA A 132 -2.19 15.83 -2.27
C ALA A 132 -3.22 14.73 -2.58
N LEU A 133 -2.78 13.48 -2.49
CA LEU A 133 -3.64 12.30 -2.49
C LEU A 133 -3.57 11.66 -1.11
N VAL A 134 -4.72 11.27 -0.58
CA VAL A 134 -4.84 10.75 0.79
C VAL A 134 -5.74 9.52 0.82
N LEU A 135 -5.36 8.56 1.66
CA LEU A 135 -6.03 7.29 1.92
C LEU A 135 -5.68 6.83 3.35
N PRO A 136 -6.41 5.85 3.93
CA PRO A 136 -6.03 5.26 5.20
C PRO A 136 -4.62 4.67 5.15
N THR A 137 -3.89 4.70 6.27
CA THR A 137 -2.56 4.06 6.36
C THR A 137 -2.63 2.62 6.87
N ALA A 138 -3.79 2.17 7.33
CA ALA A 138 -4.01 0.83 7.87
C ALA A 138 -5.44 0.39 7.61
N GLN A 139 -5.63 -0.92 7.40
CA GLN A 139 -6.95 -1.53 7.21
C GLN A 139 -7.61 -1.95 8.53
N VAL A 140 -6.82 -2.04 9.61
CA VAL A 140 -7.23 -2.55 10.92
C VAL A 140 -6.77 -1.63 12.04
N TRP A 141 -7.45 -1.71 13.17
CA TRP A 141 -7.02 -1.13 14.43
C TRP A 141 -5.84 -1.91 15.04
N PRO A 142 -5.17 -1.35 16.07
CA PRO A 142 -4.19 -2.11 16.83
C PRO A 142 -4.77 -3.44 17.34
N PHE A 143 -4.07 -4.53 17.03
CA PHE A 143 -4.44 -5.89 17.41
C PHE A 143 -3.50 -6.43 18.51
N PRO A 144 -3.85 -7.56 19.17
CA PRO A 144 -3.04 -8.13 20.25
C PRO A 144 -1.58 -8.43 19.82
N VAL A 145 -0.64 -8.19 20.74
CA VAL A 145 0.81 -8.31 20.47
C VAL A 145 1.28 -9.73 20.16
N ASP A 146 0.51 -10.73 20.59
CA ASP A 146 0.78 -12.15 20.36
C ASP A 146 0.31 -12.64 18.98
N TRP A 147 -0.45 -11.83 18.24
CA TRP A 147 -0.82 -12.14 16.88
C TRP A 147 0.36 -11.89 15.92
N VAL A 148 0.60 -12.84 15.02
CA VAL A 148 1.57 -12.66 13.94
C VAL A 148 1.08 -11.61 12.94
N SER A 149 -0.19 -11.73 12.53
CA SER A 149 -0.91 -10.78 11.68
C SER A 149 -2.41 -11.03 11.75
N PRO A 150 -3.27 -10.05 11.42
CA PRO A 150 -4.68 -10.28 11.16
C PRO A 150 -4.89 -11.32 10.07
N GLN A 151 -5.83 -12.25 10.28
CA GLN A 151 -6.15 -13.32 9.33
C GLN A 151 -7.44 -13.05 8.54
N GLU A 152 -8.26 -12.11 9.01
CA GLU A 152 -9.51 -11.70 8.39
C GLU A 152 -9.74 -10.21 8.67
N ILE A 153 -10.29 -9.49 7.69
CA ILE A 153 -10.75 -8.11 7.84
C ILE A 153 -12.14 -8.01 7.20
N ALA A 154 -13.12 -7.50 7.94
CA ALA A 154 -14.48 -7.30 7.45
C ALA A 154 -15.11 -8.54 6.76
N GLY A 155 -14.84 -9.75 7.27
CA GLY A 155 -15.34 -11.01 6.69
C GLY A 155 -14.53 -11.55 5.52
N GLN A 156 -13.44 -10.88 5.12
CA GLN A 156 -12.54 -11.32 4.06
C GLN A 156 -11.25 -11.90 4.64
N SER A 157 -10.99 -13.19 4.38
CA SER A 157 -9.76 -13.85 4.80
C SER A 157 -8.54 -13.38 4.00
N MET A 158 -7.39 -13.29 4.65
CA MET A 158 -6.13 -12.85 4.05
C MET A 158 -5.45 -14.01 3.30
N ASP A 159 -5.12 -13.81 2.02
CA ASP A 159 -4.50 -14.81 1.15
C ASP A 159 -2.97 -14.89 1.28
N THR A 160 -2.35 -13.84 1.85
CA THR A 160 -0.93 -13.75 2.16
C THR A 160 -0.73 -13.01 3.49
N TYR A 161 0.44 -13.18 4.10
CA TYR A 161 0.77 -12.46 5.34
C TYR A 161 0.75 -10.92 5.19
N HIS A 162 0.92 -10.40 3.96
CA HIS A 162 0.98 -8.96 3.71
C HIS A 162 -0.38 -8.33 3.44
N ARG A 163 -1.40 -9.13 3.10
CA ARG A 163 -2.67 -8.63 2.52
C ARG A 163 -3.42 -7.68 3.46
N TRP A 164 -3.24 -7.84 4.77
CA TRP A 164 -3.82 -6.92 5.77
C TRP A 164 -3.23 -5.50 5.72
N MET A 165 -2.16 -5.29 4.95
CA MET A 165 -1.51 -3.99 4.70
C MET A 165 -1.71 -3.49 3.26
N GLU A 166 -2.60 -4.07 2.46
CA GLU A 166 -2.71 -3.75 1.02
C GLU A 166 -2.93 -2.24 0.75
N VAL A 167 -3.63 -1.53 1.62
CA VAL A 167 -3.83 -0.07 1.52
C VAL A 167 -2.53 0.76 1.43
N VAL A 168 -1.38 0.23 1.87
CA VAL A 168 -0.09 0.96 1.82
C VAL A 168 0.67 0.77 0.50
N VAL A 169 0.10 0.00 -0.44
CA VAL A 169 0.74 -0.35 -1.71
C VAL A 169 0.74 0.80 -2.74
N PRO A 170 -0.36 1.54 -2.95
CA PRO A 170 -0.38 2.65 -3.91
C PRO A 170 0.67 3.73 -3.61
#